data_AF-A0AAQ3KCM6-F1
#
_entry.id   AF-A0AAQ3KCM6-F1
#
_cell.length_a   1.000
_cell.length_b   1.000
_cell.length_c   1.000
_cell.angle_alpha   90.00
_cell.angle_beta   90.00
_cell.angle_gamma   90.00
#
_symmetry.space_group_name_H-M   'P 1'
#
loop_
_entity.id
_entity.type
_entity.pdbx_description
1 polymer ?
#
loop_
_entity_poly.entity_id
_entity_poly.type
_entity_poly.pdbx_seq_one_letter_code
_entity_poly.pdbx_strand_id
1 'polypeptide(L)'
;MMWAQLDFLRMVLEKGYSFIFSDVDVMWFRNLMPHFYPDGDFQMSYDDFLIRRPEEFDQLANYSFSYVKSNRRSIEFYKFWYATLLPRLQLRSRMASASKASP
;
A
#
# COMPACT_ATOMS: atom_id res chain seq x y z
N MET A 1 -5.49 10.53 3.32
CA MET A 1 -4.12 10.18 2.90
C MET A 1 -3.70 8.87 3.55
N MET A 2 -3.06 7.96 2.80
CA MET A 2 -2.63 6.57 3.06
C MET A 2 -3.50 5.67 3.96
N TRP A 3 -3.80 6.03 5.20
CA TRP A 3 -4.63 5.25 6.13
C TRP A 3 -6.09 5.16 5.71
N ALA A 4 -6.70 6.29 5.31
CA ALA A 4 -8.06 6.29 4.79
C ALA A 4 -8.18 5.47 3.49
N GLN A 5 -7.10 5.45 2.70
CA GLN A 5 -6.99 4.65 1.50
C GLN A 5 -6.88 3.16 1.83
N LEU A 6 -6.00 2.77 2.77
CA LEU A 6 -5.89 1.39 3.22
C LEU A 6 -7.19 0.87 3.85
N ASP A 7 -7.89 1.70 4.62
CA ASP A 7 -9.19 1.33 5.20
C ASP A 7 -10.27 1.18 4.11
N PHE A 8 -10.29 2.08 3.13
CA PHE A 8 -11.18 1.95 1.98
C PHE A 8 -10.91 0.67 1.17
N LEU A 9 -9.65 0.38 0.86
CA LEU A 9 -9.25 -0.82 0.12
C LEU A 9 -9.56 -2.11 0.92
N ARG A 10 -9.41 -2.08 2.24
CA ARG A 10 -9.88 -3.17 3.13
C ARG A 10 -11.38 -3.40 2.96
N MET A 11 -12.19 -2.34 2.96
CA MET A 11 -13.64 -2.45 2.77
C MET A 11 -14.01 -3.03 1.39
N VAL A 12 -13.29 -2.66 0.34
CA VAL A 12 -13.48 -3.23 -1.02
C VAL A 12 -13.26 -4.75 -1.00
N LEU A 13 -12.19 -5.23 -0.34
CA LEU A 13 -11.92 -6.66 -0.20
C LEU A 13 -13.01 -7.37 0.61
N GLU A 14 -13.46 -6.78 1.72
CA GLU A 14 -14.54 -7.32 2.56
C GLU A 14 -15.88 -7.43 1.82
N LYS A 15 -16.08 -6.63 0.77
CA LYS A 15 -17.24 -6.73 -0.14
C LYS A 15 -17.08 -7.79 -1.23
N GLY A 16 -15.95 -8.49 -1.29
CA GLY A 16 -15.68 -9.53 -2.27
C GLY A 16 -15.05 -9.04 -3.58
N TYR A 17 -14.68 -7.77 -3.67
CA TYR A 17 -14.10 -7.21 -4.90
C TYR A 17 -12.58 -7.25 -4.86
N SER A 18 -11.98 -7.77 -5.93
CA SER A 18 -10.55 -7.59 -6.22
C SER A 18 -10.33 -6.20 -6.81
N PHE A 19 -9.15 -5.63 -6.65
CA PHE A 19 -8.84 -4.29 -7.17
C PHE A 19 -7.45 -4.19 -7.77
N ILE A 20 -7.31 -3.25 -8.69
CA ILE A 20 -6.03 -2.67 -9.08
C ILE A 20 -5.99 -1.26 -8.47
N PHE A 21 -4.93 -0.97 -7.72
CA PHE A 21 -4.66 0.35 -7.20
C PHE A 21 -3.54 0.99 -8.03
N SER A 22 -3.68 2.26 -8.38
CA SER A 22 -2.60 3.07 -8.90
C SER A 22 -2.69 4.51 -8.40
N ASP A 23 -1.55 5.15 -8.19
CA ASP A 23 -1.51 6.58 -7.93
C ASP A 23 -2.00 7.38 -9.16
N VAL A 24 -2.38 8.64 -8.92
CA VAL A 24 -2.97 9.52 -9.95
C VAL A 24 -1.97 9.94 -11.03
N ASP A 25 -0.68 9.79 -10.77
CA ASP A 25 0.43 10.07 -11.68
C ASP A 25 0.93 8.82 -12.41
N VAL A 26 0.31 7.66 -12.20
CA VAL A 26 0.61 6.42 -12.92
C VAL A 26 -0.29 6.28 -14.14
N MET A 27 0.32 6.15 -15.33
CA MET A 27 -0.39 5.96 -16.60
C MET A 27 -0.28 4.53 -17.11
N TRP A 28 -1.38 4.00 -17.66
CA TRP A 28 -1.43 2.64 -18.21
C TRP A 28 -1.43 2.69 -19.74
N PHE A 29 -0.36 2.17 -20.35
CA PHE A 29 -0.23 2.12 -21.81
C PHE A 29 -0.71 0.81 -22.44
N ARG A 30 -1.07 -0.18 -21.61
CA ARG A 30 -1.47 -1.54 -22.03
C ARG A 30 -2.57 -2.08 -21.12
N ASN A 31 -3.24 -3.15 -21.59
CA ASN A 31 -4.14 -3.92 -20.73
C ASN A 31 -3.34 -4.69 -19.68
N LEU A 32 -3.63 -4.45 -18.40
CA LEU A 32 -2.88 -5.03 -17.28
C LEU A 32 -3.32 -6.45 -16.93
N MET A 33 -4.60 -6.78 -17.18
CA MET A 33 -5.20 -8.04 -16.73
C MET A 33 -4.43 -9.31 -17.15
N PRO A 34 -3.89 -9.40 -18.39
CA PRO A 34 -3.14 -10.59 -18.82
C PRO A 34 -1.80 -10.79 -18.12
N HIS A 35 -1.30 -9.76 -17.42
CA HIS A 35 0.05 -9.76 -16.85
C HIS A 35 0.10 -10.10 -15.36
N PHE A 36 -1.04 -10.25 -14.70
CA PHE A 36 -1.08 -10.68 -13.29
C PHE A 36 -0.90 -12.19 -13.16
N TYR A 37 -0.14 -12.59 -12.14
CA TYR A 37 0.02 -13.99 -11.77
C TYR A 37 -1.33 -14.55 -11.26
N PRO A 38 -1.88 -15.63 -11.85
CA PRO A 38 -3.19 -16.18 -11.46
C PRO A 38 -3.28 -16.66 -10.00
N ASP A 39 -2.14 -17.07 -9.45
CA ASP A 39 -1.91 -17.55 -8.09
C ASP A 39 -1.46 -16.46 -7.11
N GLY A 40 -1.19 -15.25 -7.60
CA GLY A 40 -0.78 -14.12 -6.77
C GLY A 40 -1.96 -13.44 -6.07
N ASP A 41 -2.06 -13.61 -4.75
CA ASP A 41 -3.08 -12.96 -3.90
C ASP A 41 -2.84 -11.44 -3.75
N PHE A 42 -1.57 -11.02 -3.77
CA PHE A 42 -1.13 -9.63 -3.64
C PHE A 42 0.11 -9.43 -4.53
N GLN A 43 0.06 -8.46 -5.43
CA GLN A 43 1.11 -8.15 -6.39
C GLN A 43 1.34 -6.64 -6.38
N MET A 44 2.58 -6.18 -6.26
CA MET A 44 2.91 -4.75 -6.22
C MET A 44 4.06 -4.44 -7.17
N SER A 45 4.09 -3.21 -7.67
CA SER A 45 5.23 -2.71 -8.44
C SER A 45 6.49 -2.68 -7.59
N TYR A 46 7.60 -3.01 -8.23
CA TYR A 46 8.94 -2.91 -7.69
C TYR A 46 9.72 -2.00 -8.63
N ASP A 47 10.38 -0.98 -8.08
CA ASP A 47 11.14 -0.03 -8.87
C ASP A 47 12.63 -0.40 -8.86
N ASP A 48 13.01 -1.21 -9.83
CA ASP A 48 14.40 -1.64 -10.03
C ASP A 48 15.25 -0.53 -10.69
N PHE A 49 14.60 0.51 -11.25
CA PHE A 49 15.28 1.51 -12.08
C PHE A 49 16.05 2.56 -11.26
N LEU A 50 15.77 2.65 -9.95
CA LEU A 50 16.41 3.58 -9.03
C LEU A 50 17.65 3.00 -8.33
N ILE A 51 17.96 1.71 -8.50
CA ILE A 51 19.07 1.08 -7.79
C ILE A 51 20.41 1.60 -8.31
N ARG A 52 21.09 2.40 -7.49
CA ARG A 52 22.52 2.73 -7.66
C ARG A 52 23.41 1.99 -6.67
N ARG A 53 22.89 1.47 -5.54
CA ARG A 53 23.67 0.74 -4.53
C ARG A 53 22.90 -0.37 -3.80
N PRO A 54 23.56 -1.47 -3.38
CA PRO A 54 22.97 -2.56 -2.59
C PRO A 54 22.52 -2.17 -1.17
N GLU A 55 22.78 -0.95 -0.71
CA GLU A 55 22.35 -0.49 0.62
C GLU A 55 20.89 0.03 0.62
N GLU A 56 20.30 0.24 -0.57
CA GLU A 56 19.04 0.97 -0.75
C GLU A 56 17.82 0.03 -0.90
N PHE A 57 17.96 -1.27 -0.55
CA PHE A 57 16.90 -2.26 -0.75
C PHE A 57 15.59 -1.95 0.00
N ASP A 58 15.67 -1.20 1.10
CA ASP A 58 14.50 -0.85 1.92
C ASP A 58 13.51 0.10 1.21
N GLN A 59 13.86 0.66 0.05
CA GLN A 59 13.05 1.66 -0.67
C GLN A 59 12.37 1.15 -1.95
N LEU A 60 12.42 -0.16 -2.22
CA LEU A 60 12.14 -0.70 -3.55
C LEU A 60 10.67 -1.07 -3.82
N ALA A 61 9.91 -1.34 -2.75
CA ALA A 61 8.50 -1.67 -2.86
C ALA A 61 7.68 -0.38 -3.02
N ASN A 62 7.21 -0.14 -4.25
CA ASN A 62 6.38 1.01 -4.56
C ASN A 62 4.90 0.60 -4.48
N TYR A 63 4.18 1.25 -3.55
CA TYR A 63 2.74 1.07 -3.39
C TYR A 63 1.93 1.85 -4.44
N SER A 64 2.60 2.61 -5.31
CA SER A 64 1.97 3.39 -6.38
C SER A 64 1.28 2.55 -7.43
N PHE A 65 1.52 1.22 -7.47
CA PHE A 65 0.77 0.28 -8.29
C PHE A 65 0.67 -1.10 -7.63
N SER A 66 -0.54 -1.64 -7.50
CA SER A 66 -0.76 -3.00 -6.99
C SER A 66 -2.03 -3.66 -7.52
N TYR A 67 -2.04 -4.99 -7.56
CA TYR A 67 -3.22 -5.82 -7.75
C TYR A 67 -3.44 -6.72 -6.55
N VAL A 68 -4.67 -6.76 -6.04
CA VAL A 68 -5.03 -7.56 -4.88
C VAL A 68 -6.30 -8.34 -5.18
N LYS A 69 -6.19 -9.66 -5.04
CA LYS A 69 -7.32 -10.57 -5.18
C LYS A 69 -8.11 -10.61 -3.87
N SER A 70 -9.44 -10.50 -3.94
CA SER A 70 -10.27 -10.66 -2.75
C SER A 70 -10.30 -12.12 -2.32
N ASN A 71 -9.79 -12.37 -1.10
CA ASN A 71 -9.89 -13.64 -0.41
C ASN A 71 -9.62 -13.44 1.09
N ARG A 72 -9.73 -14.51 1.87
CA ARG A 72 -9.52 -14.44 3.33
C ARG A 72 -8.13 -13.92 3.71
N ARG A 73 -7.09 -14.27 2.97
CA ARG A 73 -5.71 -13.86 3.28
C ARG A 73 -5.50 -12.37 3.04
N SER A 74 -5.97 -11.84 1.91
CA SER A 74 -5.83 -10.42 1.59
C SER A 74 -6.66 -9.54 2.52
N ILE A 75 -7.87 -9.97 2.92
CA ILE A 75 -8.69 -9.27 3.91
C ILE A 75 -7.96 -9.16 5.25
N GLU A 76 -7.45 -10.29 5.77
CA GLU A 76 -6.74 -10.30 7.06
C GLU A 76 -5.42 -9.52 6.99
N PHE A 77 -4.72 -9.58 5.85
CA PHE A 77 -3.53 -8.77 5.61
C PHE A 77 -3.84 -7.27 5.69
N TYR A 78 -4.89 -6.79 5.00
CA TYR A 78 -5.25 -5.36 5.03
C TYR A 78 -5.74 -4.90 6.41
N LYS A 79 -6.44 -5.75 7.17
CA LYS A 79 -6.80 -5.46 8.57
C LYS A 79 -5.55 -5.28 9.43
N PHE A 80 -4.61 -6.22 9.34
CA PHE A 80 -3.35 -6.15 10.08
C PHE A 80 -2.53 -4.92 9.68
N TRP A 81 -2.42 -4.64 8.37
CA TRP A 81 -1.65 -3.51 7.85
C TRP A 81 -2.22 -2.18 8.34
N TYR A 82 -3.54 -1.99 8.24
CA TYR A 82 -4.21 -0.81 8.76
C TYR A 82 -4.00 -0.65 10.28
N ALA A 83 -4.19 -1.73 11.04
CA ALA A 83 -4.00 -1.73 12.49
C ALA A 83 -2.55 -1.41 12.90
N THR A 84 -1.56 -1.80 12.11
CA THR A 84 -0.14 -1.53 12.41
C THR A 84 0.24 -0.06 12.19
N LEU A 85 -0.42 0.62 11.24
CA LEU A 85 -0.13 2.02 10.93
C LEU A 85 -0.85 2.98 11.89
N LEU A 86 -1.99 2.60 12.46
CA LEU A 86 -2.79 3.45 13.33
C LEU A 86 -2.04 3.92 14.62
N PRO A 87 -1.31 3.07 15.37
CA PRO A 87 -0.52 3.50 16.54
C PRO A 87 0.67 4.41 16.17
N ARG A 88 1.35 4.15 15.05
CA ARG A 88 2.47 4.98 14.58
C ARG A 88 2.03 6.42 14.28
N LEU A 89 0.78 6.59 13.84
CA LEU A 89 0.18 7.90 13.58
C LEU A 89 -0.15 8.66 14.86
N GLN A 90 -0.70 7.98 15.88
CA GLN A 90 -0.95 8.59 17.19
C GLN A 90 0.35 9.05 17.86
N LEU A 91 1.45 8.30 17.67
CA LEU A 91 2.76 8.68 18.20
C LEU A 91 3.32 9.92 17.49
N ARG A 92 3.28 9.95 16.15
CA ARG A 92 3.76 11.09 15.35
C ARG A 92 2.93 12.35 15.55
N SER A 93 1.60 12.25 15.67
CA SER A 93 0.76 13.42 15.95
C SER A 93 1.04 14.02 17.32
N ARG A 94 1.27 13.18 18.34
CA ARG A 94 1.68 13.62 19.69
C ARG A 94 3.05 14.27 19.71
N MET A 95 4.02 13.72 18.97
CA MET A 95 5.35 14.33 18.84
C MET A 95 5.30 15.68 18.11
N ALA A 96 4.50 15.79 17.04
CA ALA A 96 4.32 17.04 16.31
C ALA A 96 3.60 18.12 17.13
N SER A 97 2.64 17.73 18.00
CA SER A 97 2.02 18.68 18.95
C SER A 97 2.97 19.10 20.07
N ALA A 98 3.85 18.20 20.54
CA ALA A 98 4.83 18.50 21.57
C ALA A 98 5.94 19.44 21.05
N SER A 99 6.39 19.27 19.81
CA SER A 99 7.40 20.15 19.20
C SER A 99 6.92 21.58 18.98
N LYS A 100 5.60 21.80 18.83
CA LYS A 100 4.99 23.14 18.71
C LYS A 100 4.75 23.81 20.07
N ALA A 101 4.92 23.09 21.17
CA ALA A 101 4.69 23.57 22.53
C ALA A 101 5.99 23.91 23.29
N SER A 102 7.16 23.71 22.68
CA SER A 102 8.43 24.21 23.21
C SER A 102 8.65 25.67 22.81
N PRO A 103 8.92 26.59 23.77
CA PRO A 103 9.16 28.01 23.53
C PRO A 103 10.48 28.26 22.79
#